data_AF-A0A833QR87-F1
#
_entry.id   AF-A0A833QR87-F1
#
_cell.length_a   1.000
_cell.length_b   1.000
_cell.length_c   1.000
_cell.angle_alpha   90.00
_cell.angle_beta   90.00
_cell.angle_gamma   90.00
#
_symmetry.space_group_name_H-M   'P 1'
#
loop_
_entity.id
_entity.type
_entity.pdbx_description
1 polymer ?
#
loop_
_entity_poly.entity_id
_entity_poly.type
_entity_poly.pdbx_seq_one_letter_code
_entity_poly.pdbx_strand_id
1 'polypeptide(L)'
;MDKGAEGLKLKLRRLVDAIADGGEGCEELETYDEVARLVLEIRDLKFGAARNGKGGGNFEKNEGSFVKVPEHFLCPLSSELMRDPVVLSSGQSGVRWGLTTEQQRKL
;
A
#
# COMPACT_ATOMS: atom_id res chain seq x y z
N MET A 1 -23.42 2.33 -21.50
CA MET A 1 -23.09 1.55 -20.29
C MET A 1 -22.27 2.44 -19.39
N ASP A 2 -22.80 2.71 -18.21
CA ASP A 2 -22.22 3.62 -17.20
C ASP A 2 -20.79 3.20 -16.84
N LYS A 3 -19.80 3.90 -17.41
CA LYS A 3 -18.38 3.81 -17.07
C LYS A 3 -18.07 4.51 -15.72
N GLY A 4 -19.06 4.56 -14.84
CA GLY A 4 -18.99 5.19 -13.53
C GLY A 4 -18.70 4.18 -12.43
N ALA A 5 -18.23 4.66 -11.28
CA ALA A 5 -17.87 3.82 -10.14
C ALA A 5 -18.99 2.86 -9.70
N GLU A 6 -20.27 3.25 -9.85
CA GLU A 6 -21.41 2.41 -9.49
C GLU A 6 -21.60 1.22 -10.45
N GLY A 7 -21.35 1.40 -11.76
CA GLY A 7 -21.42 0.31 -12.74
C GLY A 7 -20.35 -0.75 -12.47
N LEU A 8 -19.14 -0.32 -12.12
CA LEU A 8 -18.03 -1.21 -11.78
C LEU A 8 -18.26 -1.94 -10.45
N LYS A 9 -18.81 -1.26 -9.43
CA LYS A 9 -19.19 -1.90 -8.17
C LYS A 9 -20.24 -2.99 -8.36
N LEU A 10 -21.23 -2.75 -9.23
CA LEU A 10 -22.25 -3.74 -9.54
C LEU A 10 -21.67 -4.96 -10.23
N LYS A 11 -20.74 -4.75 -11.19
CA LYS A 11 -20.03 -5.84 -11.87
C LYS A 11 -19.15 -6.64 -10.91
N LEU A 12 -18.39 -5.95 -10.05
CA LEU A 12 -17.57 -6.57 -9.01
C LEU A 12 -18.44 -7.43 -8.06
N ARG A 13 -19.58 -6.90 -7.60
CA ARG A 13 -20.47 -7.64 -6.71
C ARG A 13 -20.97 -8.93 -7.34
N ARG A 14 -21.41 -8.89 -8.61
CA ARG A 14 -21.83 -10.08 -9.35
C ARG A 14 -20.75 -11.15 -9.44
N LEU A 15 -19.50 -10.76 -9.67
CA LEU A 15 -18.38 -11.71 -9.75
C LEU A 15 -18.03 -12.31 -8.39
N VAL A 16 -18.02 -11.49 -7.33
CA VAL A 16 -17.77 -11.96 -5.97
C VAL A 16 -18.88 -12.91 -5.50
N ASP A 17 -20.13 -12.60 -5.80
CA ASP A 17 -21.27 -13.47 -5.47
C ASP A 17 -21.16 -14.82 -6.22
N ALA A 18 -20.78 -14.81 -7.50
CA ALA A 18 -20.55 -16.03 -8.27
C ALA A 18 -19.42 -16.90 -7.67
N ILE A 19 -18.31 -16.28 -7.26
CA ILE A 19 -17.20 -16.97 -6.58
C ILE A 19 -17.64 -17.56 -5.24
N ALA A 20 -18.43 -16.81 -4.46
CA ALA A 20 -18.90 -17.23 -3.14
C ALA A 20 -19.88 -18.41 -3.21
N ASP A 21 -20.71 -18.46 -4.25
CA ASP A 21 -21.66 -19.54 -4.49
C ASP A 21 -21.00 -20.81 -5.05
N GLY A 22 -19.70 -20.78 -5.39
CA GLY A 22 -18.95 -21.95 -5.85
C GLY A 22 -19.51 -22.55 -7.14
N GLY A 23 -20.09 -21.73 -8.01
CA GLY A 23 -20.70 -22.16 -9.26
C GLY A 23 -19.70 -22.74 -10.26
N GLU A 24 -20.17 -23.65 -11.12
CA GLU A 24 -19.38 -24.23 -12.22
C GLU A 24 -18.94 -23.11 -13.19
N GLY A 25 -17.64 -22.82 -13.24
CA GLY A 25 -17.04 -21.72 -14.03
C GLY A 25 -16.44 -20.57 -13.20
N CYS A 26 -16.55 -20.61 -11.86
CA CYS A 26 -15.96 -19.61 -10.95
C CYS A 26 -14.52 -19.95 -10.52
N GLU A 27 -14.03 -21.12 -10.88
CA GLU A 27 -12.65 -21.58 -10.60
C GLU A 27 -11.67 -21.18 -11.72
N GLU A 28 -12.17 -20.60 -12.81
CA GLU A 28 -11.35 -20.14 -13.92
C GLU A 28 -10.50 -18.94 -13.47
N LEU A 29 -9.18 -19.07 -13.56
CA LEU A 29 -8.20 -18.05 -13.14
C LEU A 29 -8.52 -16.64 -13.70
N GLU A 30 -9.13 -16.60 -14.88
CA GLU A 30 -9.55 -15.39 -15.58
C GLU A 30 -10.59 -14.56 -14.80
N THR A 31 -11.41 -15.20 -13.96
CA THR A 31 -12.41 -14.52 -13.12
C THR A 31 -11.77 -13.71 -12.01
N TYR A 32 -10.70 -14.23 -11.40
CA TYR A 32 -9.93 -13.54 -10.35
C TYR A 32 -9.14 -12.36 -10.92
N ASP A 33 -8.54 -12.51 -12.10
CA ASP A 33 -7.83 -11.42 -12.79
C ASP A 33 -8.79 -10.27 -13.13
N GLU A 34 -10.02 -10.60 -13.55
CA GLU A 34 -11.04 -9.61 -13.82
C GLU A 34 -11.50 -8.88 -12.54
N VAL A 35 -11.66 -9.61 -11.42
CA VAL A 35 -11.94 -9.01 -10.10
C VAL A 35 -10.82 -8.05 -9.70
N ALA A 36 -9.56 -8.46 -9.87
CA ALA A 36 -8.40 -7.63 -9.55
C ALA A 36 -8.38 -6.33 -10.37
N ARG A 37 -8.67 -6.41 -11.68
CA ARG A 37 -8.79 -5.22 -12.55
C ARG A 37 -9.90 -4.28 -12.08
N LEU A 38 -11.07 -4.80 -11.76
CA LEU A 38 -12.21 -3.96 -11.32
C LEU A 38 -11.93 -3.27 -9.99
N VAL A 39 -11.26 -3.93 -9.05
CA VAL A 39 -10.86 -3.32 -7.77
C VAL A 39 -9.88 -2.17 -8.00
N LEU A 40 -8.90 -2.34 -8.90
CA LEU A 40 -7.97 -1.29 -9.27
C LEU A 40 -8.68 -0.11 -9.94
N GLU A 41 -9.59 -0.37 -10.88
CA GLU A 41 -10.33 0.68 -11.57
C GLU A 41 -11.24 1.46 -10.59
N ILE A 42 -11.92 0.77 -9.67
CA ILE A 42 -12.73 1.43 -8.63
C ILE A 42 -11.83 2.24 -7.68
N ARG A 43 -10.66 1.73 -7.32
CA ARG A 43 -9.68 2.48 -6.52
C ARG A 43 -9.24 3.74 -7.25
N ASP A 44 -8.92 3.66 -8.53
CA ASP A 44 -8.47 4.80 -9.31
C ASP A 44 -9.59 5.82 -9.53
N LEU A 45 -10.85 5.38 -9.65
CA LEU A 45 -11.99 6.30 -9.70
C LEU A 45 -12.29 6.96 -8.34
N LYS A 46 -12.10 6.24 -7.24
CA LYS A 46 -12.36 6.76 -5.88
C LYS A 46 -11.20 7.57 -5.31
N PHE A 47 -9.98 7.31 -5.75
CA PHE A 47 -8.75 7.84 -5.15
C PHE A 47 -7.70 8.33 -6.17
N GLY A 48 -7.92 8.16 -7.48
CA GLY A 48 -6.91 8.30 -8.54
C GLY A 48 -6.95 9.61 -9.34
N ALA A 49 -7.72 10.61 -8.94
CA ALA A 49 -7.60 11.96 -9.53
C ALA A 49 -6.22 12.63 -9.30
N ALA A 50 -5.31 12.00 -8.55
CA ALA A 50 -4.00 12.55 -8.18
C ALA A 50 -2.78 11.85 -8.81
N ARG A 51 -2.92 10.91 -9.76
CA ARG A 51 -1.80 10.02 -10.13
C ARG A 51 -1.66 9.75 -11.63
N ASN A 52 -1.77 10.76 -12.48
CA ASN A 52 -1.24 10.61 -13.84
C ASN A 52 0.19 11.14 -13.89
N GLY A 53 1.14 10.29 -13.50
CA GLY A 53 2.57 10.58 -13.53
C GLY A 53 3.36 9.30 -13.37
N LYS A 54 4.01 8.87 -14.45
CA LYS A 54 5.13 7.91 -14.40
C LYS A 54 6.15 8.42 -13.36
N GLY A 55 6.38 7.65 -12.29
CA GLY A 55 7.40 7.91 -11.28
C GLY A 55 7.16 6.95 -10.11
N GLY A 56 8.06 6.02 -9.81
CA GLY A 56 9.39 6.36 -9.31
C GLY A 56 9.19 6.96 -7.92
N GLY A 57 9.44 6.16 -6.88
CA GLY A 57 9.12 6.51 -5.50
C GLY A 57 9.57 7.93 -5.12
N ASN A 58 8.63 8.72 -4.63
CA ASN A 58 8.92 9.85 -3.77
C ASN A 58 7.70 10.06 -2.87
N PHE A 59 7.88 9.83 -1.57
CA PHE A 59 6.95 10.26 -0.54
C PHE A 59 7.11 11.78 -0.41
N GLU A 60 6.38 12.56 -1.19
CA GLU A 60 6.21 13.98 -0.87
C GLU A 60 4.76 14.43 -0.92
N LYS A 61 4.31 14.81 0.29
CA LYS A 61 3.35 15.85 0.66
C LYS A 61 1.94 15.77 0.07
N ASN A 62 1.11 15.00 0.76
CA ASN A 62 -0.33 15.27 0.83
C ASN A 62 -0.58 16.15 2.06
N GLU A 63 -0.73 17.46 1.86
CA GLU A 63 -1.29 18.38 2.87
C GLU A 63 -2.81 18.15 2.96
N GLY A 64 -3.16 17.05 3.60
CA GLY A 64 -4.55 16.67 3.84
C GLY A 64 -4.59 15.64 4.95
N SER A 65 -4.46 16.09 6.19
CA SER A 65 -4.34 15.29 7.43
C SER A 65 -3.00 14.54 7.62
N PHE A 66 -1.88 15.28 7.66
CA PHE A 66 -0.63 14.71 8.16
C PHE A 66 -0.78 14.55 9.69
N VAL A 67 -1.12 13.35 10.16
CA VAL A 67 -0.81 12.98 11.55
C VAL A 67 0.70 13.15 11.66
N LYS A 68 1.15 14.18 12.39
CA LYS A 68 2.58 14.47 12.54
C LYS A 68 3.22 13.24 13.16
N VAL A 69 3.96 12.49 12.35
CA VAL A 69 4.70 11.31 12.80
C VAL A 69 5.66 11.80 13.90
N PRO A 70 5.57 11.25 15.12
CA PRO A 70 6.50 11.63 16.17
C PRO A 70 7.93 11.30 15.77
N GLU A 71 8.88 12.17 16.15
CA GLU A 71 10.27 12.10 15.69
C GLU A 71 10.97 10.78 16.06
N HIS A 72 10.54 10.10 17.13
CA HIS A 72 11.10 8.83 17.57
C HIS A 72 10.78 7.64 16.63
N PHE A 73 9.83 7.79 15.71
CA PHE A 73 9.56 6.79 14.67
C PHE A 73 10.36 7.04 13.38
N LEU A 74 11.08 8.16 13.31
CA LEU A 74 11.90 8.52 12.17
C LEU A 74 13.34 8.03 12.38
N CYS A 75 13.98 7.65 11.29
CA CYS A 75 15.39 7.32 11.28
C CYS A 75 16.22 8.59 11.56
N PRO A 76 17.16 8.59 12.51
CA PRO A 76 18.00 9.75 12.79
C PRO A 76 18.85 10.24 11.61
N LEU A 77 19.13 9.36 10.64
CA LEU A 77 19.97 9.67 9.47
C LEU A 77 19.17 10.16 8.27
N SER A 78 17.98 9.59 8.03
CA SER A 78 17.19 9.90 6.82
C SER A 78 15.94 10.73 7.09
N SER A 79 15.54 10.91 8.36
CA SER A 79 14.26 11.51 8.75
C SER A 79 13.04 10.85 8.09
N GLU A 80 13.20 9.63 7.56
CA GLU A 80 12.11 8.80 7.02
C GLU A 80 11.60 7.83 8.09
N LEU A 81 10.36 7.35 7.93
CA LEU A 81 9.75 6.38 8.83
C LEU A 81 10.55 5.06 8.84
N MET A 82 10.93 4.60 10.04
CA MET A 82 11.67 3.35 10.23
C MET A 82 10.80 2.13 9.88
N ARG A 83 11.23 1.31 8.91
CA ARG A 83 10.54 0.04 8.56
C ARG A 83 10.97 -1.15 9.41
N ASP A 84 12.20 -1.13 9.91
CA ASP A 84 12.80 -2.20 10.72
C ASP A 84 13.62 -1.56 11.85
N PRO A 85 12.95 -1.10 12.93
CA PRO A 85 13.61 -0.47 14.06
C PRO A 85 14.42 -1.52 14.83
N VAL A 86 15.67 -1.19 15.09
CA VAL A 86 16.61 -1.96 15.89
C VAL A 86 16.97 -1.15 17.12
N VAL A 87 16.93 -1.78 18.28
CA VAL A 87 17.34 -1.17 19.55
C VAL A 87 18.82 -1.43 19.76
N LEU A 88 19.62 -0.37 19.83
CA LEU A 88 21.03 -0.45 20.18
C LEU A 88 21.20 -0.67 21.69
N SER A 89 22.32 -1.27 22.10
CA SER A 89 22.71 -1.39 23.52
C SER A 89 22.85 -0.05 24.24
N SER A 90 22.96 1.07 23.51
CA SER A 90 22.88 2.44 24.03
C SER A 90 21.46 2.92 24.37
N GLY A 91 20.42 2.12 24.08
CA GLY A 91 19.01 2.48 24.24
C GLY A 91 18.44 3.33 23.10
N GLN A 92 19.19 3.57 22.02
CA GLN A 92 18.74 4.32 20.85
C GLN A 92 18.11 3.39 19.81
N SER A 93 17.07 3.86 19.10
CA SER A 93 16.43 3.14 17.99
C SER A 93 16.93 3.64 16.64
N GLY A 94 17.37 2.74 15.77
CA GLY A 94 17.79 3.03 14.40
C GLY A 94 17.25 2.00 13.40
N VAL A 95 17.48 2.18 12.09
CA VAL A 95 17.07 1.19 11.07
C VAL A 95 18.19 0.19 10.81
N ARG A 96 17.87 -1.11 10.72
CA ARG A 96 18.87 -2.18 10.53
C ARG A 96 19.86 -1.91 9.37
N TRP A 97 19.39 -1.33 8.27
CA TRP A 97 20.17 -1.16 7.04
C TRP A 97 21.04 0.11 7.08
N GLY A 98 20.75 1.01 8.02
CA GLY A 98 21.52 2.22 8.29
C GLY A 98 22.56 2.03 9.39
N LEU A 99 22.60 0.85 10.04
CA LEU A 99 23.63 0.53 11.03
C LEU A 99 24.93 0.19 10.33
N THR A 100 26.02 0.80 10.79
CA THR A 100 27.36 0.39 10.39
C THR A 100 27.65 -1.03 10.87
N THR A 101 28.58 -1.73 10.23
CA THR A 101 28.99 -3.10 10.60
C THR A 101 29.44 -3.20 12.06
N GLU A 102 29.95 -2.12 12.64
CA GLU A 102 30.34 -2.04 14.05
C GLU A 102 29.14 -1.96 14.99
N GLN A 103 28.09 -1.24 14.60
CA GLN A 103 26.84 -1.16 15.36
C GLN A 103 26.04 -2.46 15.29
N GLN A 104 26.08 -3.18 14.16
CA GLN A 104 25.44 -4.50 14.04
C GLN A 104 26.06 -5.57 14.95
N ARG A 105 27.36 -5.49 15.27
CA ARG A 105 28.02 -6.43 16.21
C ARG A 105 27.66 -6.20 17.68
N LYS A 106 27.04 -5.06 18.00
CA LYS A 106 26.66 -4.64 19.36
C LYS A 106 25.15 -4.79 19.63
N LEU A 107 24.45 -5.47 18.72
CA LEU A 107 23.07 -5.96 18.85
C LEU A 107 23.08 -7.36 19.44
#